data_AF-A0A9D5ZCC8-F1
#
_entry.id   AF-A0A9D5ZCC8-F1
#
_cell.length_a   1.000
_cell.length_b   1.000
_cell.length_c   1.000
_cell.angle_alpha   90.00
_cell.angle_beta   90.00
_cell.angle_gamma   90.00
#
_symmetry.space_group_name_H-M   'P 1'
#
loop_
_entity.id
_entity.type
_entity.pdbx_description
1 polymer ?
#
loop_
_entity_poly.entity_id
_entity_poly.type
_entity_poly.pdbx_seq_one_letter_code
_entity_poly.pdbx_strand_id
1 'polypeptide(L)'
;KATDRKVTLETLAPEDRPTQLLPLNKMLSDTVKMIAYRAETALVAILRRHLKKEEEARALIRELFVTSANIVPNPDAKTLTVQIHRMANPMHDRAIAALLEDLNQLQFCHPETEDQIVYSLV
;
A
#
# COMPACT_ATOMS: atom_id res chain seq x y z
N LYS A 1 -40.07 -10.53 35.14
CA LYS A 1 -40.69 -10.11 33.85
C LYS A 1 -40.02 -10.91 32.75
N ALA A 2 -40.80 -11.62 31.93
CA ALA A 2 -40.30 -12.36 30.78
C ALA A 2 -40.04 -11.36 29.65
N THR A 3 -38.79 -11.01 29.41
CA THR A 3 -38.41 -10.19 28.24
C THR A 3 -38.11 -11.13 27.09
N ASP A 4 -38.69 -10.86 25.92
CA ASP A 4 -38.40 -11.64 24.73
C ASP A 4 -36.91 -11.56 24.38
N ARG A 5 -36.34 -12.70 23.95
CA ARG A 5 -34.90 -12.84 23.66
C ARG A 5 -34.43 -11.92 22.52
N LYS A 6 -35.35 -11.38 21.72
CA LYS A 6 -35.09 -10.44 20.63
C LYS A 6 -36.19 -9.38 20.60
N VAL A 7 -35.79 -8.11 20.50
CA VAL A 7 -36.68 -6.95 20.34
C VAL A 7 -36.19 -6.12 19.16
N THR A 8 -37.11 -5.47 18.44
CA THR A 8 -36.75 -4.55 17.35
C THR A 8 -36.37 -3.19 17.93
N LEU A 9 -35.50 -2.44 17.24
CA LEU A 9 -35.05 -1.13 17.72
C LEU A 9 -36.19 -0.12 17.89
N GLU A 10 -37.24 -0.26 17.08
CA GLU A 10 -38.44 0.58 17.10
C GLU A 10 -39.25 0.42 18.40
N THR A 11 -39.19 -0.75 19.04
CA THR A 11 -39.95 -1.03 20.27
C THR A 11 -39.23 -0.60 21.55
N LEU A 12 -37.97 -0.14 21.44
CA LEU A 12 -37.20 0.39 22.57
C LEU A 12 -37.46 1.89 22.75
N ALA A 13 -37.62 2.30 24.02
CA ALA A 13 -37.64 3.69 24.42
C ALA A 13 -36.33 4.39 23.99
N PRO A 14 -36.34 5.68 23.63
CA PRO A 14 -35.16 6.36 23.10
C PRO A 14 -33.90 6.24 23.98
N GLU A 15 -34.10 6.22 25.30
CA GLU A 15 -33.05 6.10 26.31
C GLU A 15 -32.51 4.68 26.53
N ASP A 16 -33.25 3.65 26.09
CA ASP A 16 -32.81 2.25 26.09
C ASP A 16 -32.23 1.81 24.73
N ARG A 17 -32.21 2.71 23.73
CA ARG A 17 -31.66 2.40 22.40
C ARG A 17 -30.12 2.41 22.46
N PRO A 18 -29.47 1.35 21.96
CA PRO A 18 -28.01 1.33 21.90
C PRO A 18 -27.49 2.43 20.98
N THR A 19 -26.44 3.14 21.41
CA THR A 19 -25.78 4.16 20.61
C THR A 19 -25.07 3.52 19.43
N GLN A 20 -25.30 4.04 18.22
CA GLN A 20 -24.55 3.62 17.05
C GLN A 20 -23.09 4.08 17.19
N LEU A 21 -22.15 3.14 17.18
CA LEU A 21 -20.74 3.45 17.17
C LEU A 21 -20.41 4.24 15.89
N LEU A 22 -19.66 5.34 16.05
CA LEU A 22 -19.18 6.12 14.91
C LEU A 22 -18.33 5.19 14.02
N PRO A 23 -18.60 5.12 12.71
CA PRO A 23 -17.90 4.21 11.80
C PRO A 23 -16.46 4.68 11.51
N LEU A 24 -15.92 5.65 12.25
CA LEU A 24 -14.68 6.35 11.95
C LEU A 24 -13.50 5.40 11.73
N ASN A 25 -13.33 4.42 12.62
CA ASN A 25 -12.26 3.42 12.51
C ASN A 25 -12.41 2.54 11.26
N LYS A 26 -13.65 2.19 10.91
CA LYS A 26 -13.93 1.41 9.70
C LYS A 26 -13.65 2.22 8.45
N MET A 27 -14.14 3.47 8.39
CA MET A 27 -13.89 4.36 7.26
C MET A 27 -12.40 4.57 7.05
N LEU A 28 -11.64 4.85 8.11
CA LEU A 28 -10.19 5.00 8.03
C LEU A 28 -9.51 3.73 7.47
N SER A 29 -9.85 2.57 8.03
CA SER A 29 -9.28 1.29 7.59
C SER A 29 -9.62 1.00 6.12
N ASP A 30 -10.86 1.24 5.72
CA ASP A 30 -11.32 1.00 4.35
C ASP A 30 -10.66 1.98 3.36
N THR A 31 -10.46 3.24 3.75
CA THR A 31 -9.71 4.21 2.92
C THR A 31 -8.26 3.77 2.72
N VAL A 32 -7.55 3.37 3.77
CA VAL A 32 -6.16 2.89 3.65
C VAL A 32 -6.09 1.65 2.74
N LYS A 33 -7.00 0.68 2.92
CA LYS A 33 -7.07 -0.52 2.07
C LYS A 33 -7.31 -0.17 0.61
N MET A 34 -8.22 0.77 0.33
CA MET A 34 -8.53 1.19 -1.03
C MET A 34 -7.36 1.90 -1.70
N ILE A 35 -6.62 2.73 -0.97
CA ILE A 35 -5.39 3.37 -1.49
C ILE A 35 -4.33 2.32 -1.78
N ALA A 36 -4.07 1.41 -0.84
CA ALA A 36 -3.11 0.33 -1.02
C ALA A 36 -3.46 -0.57 -2.23
N TYR A 37 -4.73 -0.96 -2.36
CA TYR A 37 -5.20 -1.76 -3.50
C TYR A 37 -5.02 -1.05 -4.84
N ARG A 38 -5.28 0.26 -4.90
CA ARG A 38 -5.07 1.07 -6.11
C ARG A 38 -3.59 1.22 -6.44
N ALA A 39 -2.75 1.45 -5.44
CA ALA A 39 -1.30 1.53 -5.62
C ALA A 39 -0.71 0.21 -6.13
N GLU A 40 -1.07 -0.92 -5.52
CA GLU A 40 -0.69 -2.26 -6.00
C GLU A 40 -1.12 -2.46 -7.45
N THR A 41 -2.38 -2.13 -7.77
CA THR A 41 -2.92 -2.26 -9.14
C THR A 41 -2.15 -1.42 -10.15
N ALA A 42 -1.76 -0.19 -9.79
CA ALA A 42 -0.96 0.69 -10.64
C ALA A 42 0.44 0.12 -10.87
N LEU A 43 1.11 -0.36 -9.82
CA LEU A 43 2.43 -0.99 -9.93
C LEU A 43 2.39 -2.26 -10.79
N VAL A 44 1.36 -3.10 -10.64
CA VAL A 44 1.14 -4.27 -11.49
C VAL A 44 0.97 -3.85 -12.95
N ALA A 45 0.21 -2.79 -13.24
CA ALA A 45 0.02 -2.31 -14.60
C ALA A 45 1.34 -1.83 -15.26
N ILE A 46 2.23 -1.21 -14.49
CA ILE A 46 3.57 -0.83 -14.96
C ILE A 46 4.40 -2.10 -15.24
N LEU A 47 4.45 -3.01 -14.28
CA LEU A 47 5.25 -4.23 -14.35
C LEU A 47 4.78 -5.19 -15.47
N ARG A 48 3.50 -5.15 -15.85
CA ARG A 48 2.94 -5.91 -17.00
C ARG A 48 3.57 -5.54 -18.34
N ARG A 49 4.28 -4.42 -18.46
CA ARG A 49 5.10 -4.10 -19.65
C ARG A 49 6.33 -5.02 -19.75
N HIS A 50 6.77 -5.57 -18.61
CA HIS A 50 7.98 -6.38 -18.48
C HIS A 50 7.68 -7.87 -18.26
N LEU A 51 6.49 -8.20 -17.75
CA LEU A 51 6.05 -9.58 -17.50
C LEU A 51 4.79 -9.93 -18.31
N LYS A 52 4.74 -11.17 -18.82
CA LYS A 52 3.66 -11.62 -19.72
C LYS A 52 2.32 -11.83 -19.00
N LYS A 53 2.36 -12.23 -17.72
CA LYS A 53 1.17 -12.60 -16.94
C LYS A 53 0.92 -11.64 -15.80
N GLU A 54 -0.34 -11.25 -15.61
CA GLU A 54 -0.73 -10.38 -14.50
C GLU A 54 -0.56 -11.06 -13.13
N GLU A 55 -0.87 -12.35 -13.04
CA GLU A 55 -0.72 -13.10 -11.79
C GLU A 55 0.73 -13.12 -11.31
N GLU A 56 1.67 -13.31 -12.24
CA GLU A 56 3.11 -13.24 -12.00
C GLU A 56 3.53 -11.83 -11.56
N ALA A 57 3.01 -10.80 -12.24
CA ALA A 57 3.26 -9.43 -11.85
C ALA A 57 2.76 -9.11 -10.44
N ARG A 58 1.54 -9.53 -10.10
CA ARG A 58 0.96 -9.35 -8.77
C ARG A 58 1.73 -10.14 -7.70
N ALA A 59 2.18 -11.35 -8.01
CA ALA A 59 3.03 -12.12 -7.11
C ALA A 59 4.37 -11.40 -6.84
N LEU A 60 5.01 -10.85 -7.87
CA LEU A 60 6.27 -10.12 -7.72
C LEU A 60 6.09 -8.81 -6.92
N ILE A 61 5.01 -8.05 -7.13
CA ILE A 61 4.72 -6.87 -6.31
C ILE A 61 4.48 -7.24 -4.84
N ARG A 62 3.82 -8.37 -4.56
CA ARG A 62 3.63 -8.86 -3.18
C ARG A 62 4.95 -9.26 -2.53
N GLU A 63 5.83 -9.93 -3.28
CA GLU A 63 7.19 -10.24 -2.84
C GLU A 63 7.96 -8.95 -2.52
N LEU A 64 7.92 -7.96 -3.43
CA LEU A 64 8.55 -6.66 -3.24
C LEU A 64 8.13 -5.96 -1.94
N PHE A 65 6.83 -5.99 -1.59
CA PHE A 65 6.32 -5.33 -0.38
C PHE A 65 6.79 -5.94 0.94
N VAL A 66 7.22 -7.20 0.93
CA VAL A 66 7.75 -7.87 2.14
C VAL A 66 9.27 -7.98 2.14
N THR A 67 9.92 -7.66 1.01
CA THR A 67 11.37 -7.61 0.90
C THR A 67 11.93 -6.46 1.74
N SER A 68 13.01 -6.74 2.47
CA SER A 68 13.73 -5.71 3.20
C SER A 68 14.39 -4.73 2.24
N ALA A 69 14.42 -3.46 2.61
CA ALA A 69 15.11 -2.43 1.86
C ALA A 69 15.88 -1.52 2.83
N ASN A 70 17.04 -1.03 2.40
CA ASN A 70 17.75 -0.01 3.15
C ASN A 70 17.18 1.37 2.81
N ILE A 71 17.03 2.21 3.82
CA ILE A 71 16.67 3.62 3.67
C ILE A 71 17.92 4.44 3.95
N VAL A 72 18.40 5.15 2.95
CA VAL A 72 19.65 5.92 3.00
C VAL A 72 19.35 7.40 2.71
N PRO A 73 19.20 8.23 3.76
CA PRO A 73 19.04 9.68 3.61
C PRO A 73 20.35 10.31 3.14
N ASN A 74 20.26 11.28 2.22
CA ASN A 74 21.35 12.13 1.79
C ASN A 74 20.93 13.60 1.92
N PRO A 75 21.26 14.26 3.04
CA PRO A 75 20.88 15.64 3.29
C PRO A 75 21.47 16.64 2.28
N ASP A 76 22.70 16.38 1.79
CA ASP A 76 23.39 17.29 0.87
C ASP A 76 22.71 17.31 -0.50
N ALA A 77 22.26 16.14 -0.97
CA ALA A 77 21.55 16.00 -2.23
C ALA A 77 20.03 16.20 -2.12
N LYS A 78 19.49 16.36 -0.90
CA LYS A 78 18.05 16.33 -0.60
C LYS A 78 17.35 15.10 -1.20
N THR A 79 17.96 13.93 -1.03
CA THR A 79 17.40 12.67 -1.51
C THR A 79 17.27 11.64 -0.41
N LEU A 80 16.26 10.79 -0.54
CA LEU A 80 16.04 9.62 0.29
C LEU A 80 16.12 8.38 -0.61
N THR A 81 17.23 7.65 -0.55
CA THR A 81 17.42 6.48 -1.40
C THR A 81 16.87 5.23 -0.73
N VAL A 82 15.93 4.55 -1.40
CA VAL A 82 15.39 3.25 -1.01
C VAL A 82 16.10 2.17 -1.83
N GLN A 83 16.98 1.43 -1.18
CA GLN A 83 17.77 0.37 -1.81
C GLN A 83 17.08 -0.98 -1.61
N ILE A 84 16.52 -1.52 -2.68
CA ILE A 84 15.83 -2.81 -2.70
C ILE A 84 16.85 -3.90 -2.98
N HIS A 85 16.85 -4.96 -2.17
CA HIS A 85 17.71 -6.11 -2.41
C HIS A 85 17.27 -6.94 -3.61
N ARG A 86 18.22 -7.69 -4.20
CA ARG A 86 17.98 -8.66 -5.27
C ARG A 86 16.82 -9.63 -4.96
N MET A 87 16.03 -9.93 -5.98
CA MET A 87 14.91 -10.87 -5.94
C MET A 87 15.40 -12.31 -6.13
N ALA A 88 14.49 -13.28 -6.03
CA ALA A 88 14.84 -14.70 -6.13
C ALA A 88 15.48 -15.13 -7.47
N ASN A 89 15.28 -14.39 -8.57
CA ASN A 89 15.85 -14.73 -9.87
C ASN A 89 16.20 -13.51 -10.75
N PRO A 90 17.07 -13.68 -11.76
CA PRO A 90 17.51 -12.57 -12.62
C PRO A 90 16.40 -11.93 -13.49
N MET A 91 15.31 -12.64 -13.75
CA MET A 91 14.17 -12.11 -14.50
C MET A 91 13.40 -11.10 -13.63
N HIS A 92 13.16 -11.44 -12.37
CA HIS A 92 12.52 -10.57 -11.38
C HIS A 92 13.37 -9.33 -11.12
N ASP A 93 14.69 -9.49 -10.99
CA ASP A 93 15.61 -8.35 -10.86
C ASP A 93 15.46 -7.35 -12.01
N ARG A 94 15.42 -7.84 -13.26
CA ARG A 94 15.25 -6.98 -14.43
C ARG A 94 13.89 -6.28 -14.45
N ALA A 95 12.83 -7.00 -14.10
CA ALA A 95 11.49 -6.44 -14.04
C ALA A 95 11.36 -5.37 -12.93
N ILE A 96 11.92 -5.63 -11.75
CA ILE A 96 11.94 -4.66 -10.64
C ILE A 96 12.82 -3.47 -11.01
N ALA A 97 14.03 -3.67 -11.55
CA ALA A 97 14.90 -2.56 -11.95
C ALA A 97 14.19 -1.59 -12.91
N ALA A 98 13.46 -2.12 -13.90
CA ALA A 98 12.68 -1.30 -14.82
C ALA A 98 11.51 -0.58 -14.13
N LEU A 99 10.81 -1.25 -13.20
CA LEU A 99 9.78 -0.61 -12.38
C LEU A 99 10.35 0.56 -11.56
N LEU A 100 11.51 0.37 -10.92
CA LEU A 100 12.14 1.42 -10.10
C LEU A 100 12.58 2.61 -10.96
N GLU A 101 13.04 2.37 -12.20
CA GLU A 101 13.34 3.43 -13.15
C GLU A 101 12.08 4.23 -13.52
N ASP A 102 10.98 3.56 -13.85
CA ASP A 102 9.69 4.20 -14.11
C ASP A 102 9.21 5.03 -12.89
N LEU A 103 9.39 4.52 -11.67
CA LEU A 103 9.04 5.26 -10.44
C LEU A 103 9.93 6.48 -10.20
N ASN A 104 11.24 6.38 -10.48
CA ASN A 104 12.18 7.49 -10.33
C ASN A 104 11.86 8.64 -11.29
N GLN A 105 11.32 8.35 -12.48
CA GLN A 105 10.88 9.37 -13.44
C GLN A 105 9.70 10.21 -12.92
N LEU A 106 8.92 9.68 -11.97
CA LEU A 106 7.81 10.42 -11.36
C LEU A 106 8.25 11.45 -10.32
N GLN A 107 9.53 11.42 -9.92
CA GLN A 107 10.14 12.42 -9.02
C GLN A 107 9.35 12.64 -7.73
N PHE A 108 8.93 11.56 -7.08
CA PHE A 108 8.19 11.66 -5.83
C PHE A 108 9.03 12.30 -4.74
N CYS A 109 8.46 13.29 -4.05
CA CYS A 109 9.06 13.88 -2.86
C CYS A 109 8.37 13.37 -1.60
N HIS A 110 9.14 13.19 -0.54
CA HIS A 110 8.60 12.86 0.78
C HIS A 110 7.74 14.04 1.30
N PRO A 111 6.51 13.79 1.78
CA PRO A 111 5.52 14.86 2.04
C PRO A 111 5.92 15.83 3.15
N GLU A 112 6.78 15.43 4.10
CA GLU A 112 7.17 16.27 5.23
C GLU A 112 8.58 16.85 5.12
N THR A 113 9.50 16.14 4.46
CA THR A 113 10.92 16.54 4.37
C THR A 113 11.30 17.13 3.03
N GLU A 114 10.42 17.00 2.03
CA GLU A 114 10.65 17.40 0.63
C GLU A 114 11.81 16.68 -0.06
N ASP A 115 12.44 15.70 0.60
CA ASP A 115 13.50 14.89 -0.01
C ASP A 115 12.95 14.11 -1.19
N GLN A 116 13.67 14.14 -2.31
CA GLN A 116 13.32 13.33 -3.47
C GLN A 116 13.58 11.85 -3.16
N ILE A 117 12.54 11.03 -3.28
CA ILE A 117 12.64 9.59 -3.10
C ILE A 117 13.25 8.98 -4.36
N VAL A 118 14.34 8.26 -4.19
CA VAL A 118 15.06 7.58 -5.28
C VAL A 118 15.12 6.09 -4.97
N TYR A 119 14.69 5.27 -5.90
CA TYR A 119 14.71 3.82 -5.78
C TYR A 119 15.91 3.22 -6.52
N SER A 120 16.56 2.23 -5.93
CA SER A 120 17.62 1.47 -6.59
C SER A 120 17.58 0.00 -6.22
N LEU A 121 18.11 -0.85 -7.10
CA LEU A 121 18.27 -2.29 -6.86
C LEU A 121 19.74 -2.59 -6.53
N VAL A 122 20.00 -3.12 -5.33
CA VAL A 122 21.33 -3.46 -4.81
C VAL A 122 21.53 -4.97 -4.76
#